data_AF-X1E4L8-F1
#
_entry.id   AF-X1E4L8-F1
#
_cell.length_a   1.000
_cell.length_b   1.000
_cell.length_c   1.000
_cell.angle_alpha   90.00
_cell.angle_beta   90.00
_cell.angle_gamma   90.00
#
_symmetry.space_group_name_H-M   'P 1'
#
loop_
_entity.id
_entity.type
_entity.pdbx_description
1 polymer ?
#
loop_
_entity_poly.entity_id
_entity_poly.type
_entity_poly.pdbx_seq_one_letter_code
_entity_poly.pdbx_strand_id
1 'polypeptide(L)'
;MKHKSVADGAYEILIKHKKPLHYRQITKELTKIRPLKVKEPYYAVNASMSGDKRFTRIKRGVWGLVKWQYKDANIKYSLTSYCLKDGTMFLTSYMRPFFPKEENAVEITFIDKEGNEIEAIVNNDLNCLVGLKEWYEKKKLKVNDIIFVGLIDYDRKRYFLVTEDEAKIEPQDDLSEKIFKILQKAGHSLTYKEICESVLEVEVNEENLFSKYIDNILRRDLRFIENKEEMWGLFDWMSEIEKLQLRLKNSEDNESLKKLLQKV
;
A
#
# COMPACT_ATOMS: atom_id res chain seq x y z
N MET A 1 -29.13 14.37 18.88
CA MET A 1 -28.44 13.91 17.65
C MET A 1 -27.27 14.86 17.37
N LYS A 2 -26.02 14.38 17.37
CA LYS A 2 -24.85 15.21 17.03
C LYS A 2 -25.01 15.70 15.59
N HIS A 3 -24.90 17.01 15.34
CA HIS A 3 -24.92 17.53 13.98
C HIS A 3 -23.74 16.93 13.21
N LYS A 4 -24.01 16.13 12.18
CA LYS A 4 -22.97 15.60 11.28
C LYS A 4 -22.20 16.77 10.67
N SER A 5 -20.88 16.73 10.73
CA SER A 5 -20.01 17.76 10.14
C SER A 5 -19.96 17.64 8.61
N VAL A 6 -19.30 18.61 7.94
CA VAL A 6 -19.01 18.51 6.51
C VAL A 6 -18.12 17.31 6.21
N ALA A 7 -17.12 17.06 7.06
CA ALA A 7 -16.26 15.88 6.97
C ALA A 7 -17.07 14.57 7.12
N ASP A 8 -18.01 14.48 8.06
CA ASP A 8 -18.82 13.25 8.22
C ASP A 8 -19.65 12.96 6.97
N GLY A 9 -20.26 14.00 6.37
CA GLY A 9 -20.99 13.85 5.12
C GLY A 9 -20.09 13.45 3.95
N ALA A 10 -18.90 14.04 3.85
CA ALA A 10 -17.90 13.65 2.85
C ALA A 10 -17.43 12.20 3.03
N TYR A 11 -17.26 11.76 4.27
CA TYR A 11 -16.87 10.39 4.61
C TYR A 11 -17.93 9.40 4.13
N GLU A 12 -19.21 9.64 4.45
CA GLU A 12 -20.33 8.78 4.01
C GLU A 12 -20.44 8.68 2.48
N ILE A 13 -20.19 9.78 1.76
CA ILE A 13 -20.18 9.79 0.30
C ILE A 13 -19.06 8.91 -0.24
N LEU A 14 -17.84 9.04 0.28
CA LEU A 14 -16.71 8.20 -0.13
C LEU A 14 -16.96 6.72 0.18
N ILE A 15 -17.51 6.39 1.35
CA ILE A 15 -17.93 5.03 1.71
C ILE A 15 -18.93 4.47 0.69
N LYS A 16 -19.97 5.25 0.36
CA LYS A 16 -21.02 4.84 -0.58
C LYS A 16 -20.47 4.59 -1.98
N HIS A 17 -19.56 5.45 -2.45
CA HIS A 17 -18.98 5.34 -3.79
C HIS A 17 -17.84 4.32 -3.89
N LYS A 18 -17.24 3.91 -2.76
CA LYS A 18 -16.15 2.92 -2.69
C LYS A 18 -14.94 3.25 -3.57
N LYS A 19 -14.70 4.53 -3.87
CA LYS A 19 -13.56 4.98 -4.67
C LYS A 19 -13.18 6.42 -4.35
N PRO A 20 -11.92 6.83 -4.59
CA PRO A 20 -11.52 8.22 -4.47
C PRO A 20 -12.32 9.12 -5.42
N LEU A 21 -12.72 10.29 -4.93
CA LEU A 21 -13.50 11.27 -5.69
C LEU A 21 -12.84 12.65 -5.63
N HIS A 22 -13.05 13.44 -6.67
CA HIS A 22 -12.61 14.83 -6.64
C HIS A 22 -13.47 15.63 -5.64
N TYR A 23 -12.89 16.57 -4.88
CA TYR A 23 -13.62 17.32 -3.85
C TYR A 23 -14.86 18.04 -4.41
N ARG A 24 -14.84 18.47 -5.68
CA ARG A 24 -16.02 19.02 -6.37
C ARG A 24 -17.16 18.01 -6.54
N GLN A 25 -16.84 16.75 -6.84
CA GLN A 25 -17.84 15.68 -6.95
C GLN A 25 -18.44 15.36 -5.57
N ILE A 26 -17.58 15.26 -4.54
CA ILE A 26 -18.03 15.09 -3.15
C ILE A 26 -18.94 16.24 -2.74
N THR A 27 -18.58 17.48 -3.08
CA THR A 27 -19.39 18.67 -2.81
C THR A 27 -20.75 18.59 -3.48
N LYS A 28 -20.81 18.16 -4.75
CA LYS A 28 -22.06 18.01 -5.50
C LYS A 28 -22.99 17.00 -4.83
N GLU A 29 -22.48 15.84 -4.43
CA GLU A 29 -23.29 14.83 -3.72
C GLU A 29 -23.69 15.30 -2.32
N LEU A 30 -22.79 15.98 -1.60
CA LEU A 30 -23.06 16.50 -0.26
C LEU A 30 -24.16 17.57 -0.29
N THR A 31 -24.13 18.45 -1.30
CA THR A 31 -25.11 19.54 -1.44
C THR A 31 -26.52 19.01 -1.72
N LYS A 32 -26.67 17.84 -2.36
CA LYS A 32 -27.98 17.18 -2.55
C LYS A 32 -28.59 16.71 -1.23
N ILE A 33 -27.75 16.31 -0.27
CA ILE A 33 -28.18 15.82 1.04
C ILE A 33 -28.35 16.98 2.01
N ARG A 34 -27.42 17.93 1.96
CA ARG A 34 -27.34 19.09 2.85
C ARG A 34 -26.80 20.31 2.09
N PRO A 35 -27.65 21.29 1.78
CA PRO A 35 -27.20 22.56 1.21
C PRO A 35 -26.22 23.25 2.16
N LEU A 36 -25.06 23.65 1.64
CA LEU A 36 -24.04 24.38 2.39
C LEU A 36 -24.23 25.88 2.17
N LYS A 37 -24.48 26.65 3.24
CA LYS A 37 -24.68 28.10 3.20
C LYS A 37 -23.35 28.86 3.20
N VAL A 38 -22.49 28.58 2.23
CA VAL A 38 -21.21 29.29 2.02
C VAL A 38 -21.05 29.65 0.56
N LYS A 39 -20.32 30.74 0.28
CA LYS A 39 -20.16 31.28 -1.09
C LYS A 39 -19.55 30.25 -2.06
N GLU A 40 -18.60 29.46 -1.58
CA GLU A 40 -17.92 28.43 -2.37
C GLU A 40 -17.84 27.11 -1.59
N PRO A 41 -18.89 26.27 -1.67
CA PRO A 41 -19.02 25.03 -0.88
C PRO A 41 -17.85 24.06 -1.05
N TYR A 42 -17.22 24.04 -2.22
CA TYR A 42 -16.15 23.12 -2.53
C TYR A 42 -14.83 23.43 -1.81
N TYR A 43 -14.55 24.70 -1.50
CA TYR A 43 -13.39 25.06 -0.68
C TYR A 43 -13.58 24.62 0.77
N ALA A 44 -14.79 24.81 1.31
CA ALA A 44 -15.13 24.35 2.66
C ALA A 44 -15.03 22.82 2.77
N VAL A 45 -15.51 22.08 1.78
CA VAL A 45 -15.39 20.61 1.73
C VAL A 45 -13.91 20.19 1.65
N ASN A 46 -13.11 20.81 0.78
CA ASN A 46 -11.69 20.48 0.65
C ASN A 46 -10.89 20.79 1.93
N ALA A 47 -11.13 21.94 2.56
CA ALA A 47 -10.50 22.31 3.83
C ALA A 47 -10.90 21.36 4.97
N SER A 48 -12.19 21.01 5.04
CA SER A 48 -12.71 20.09 6.06
C SER A 48 -12.09 18.69 5.96
N MET A 49 -11.89 18.16 4.74
CA MET A 49 -11.19 16.88 4.56
C MET A 49 -9.68 17.01 4.81
N SER A 50 -9.07 18.16 4.50
CA SER A 50 -7.64 18.38 4.77
C SER A 50 -7.32 18.40 6.26
N GLY A 51 -8.24 18.88 7.10
CA GLY A 51 -8.08 18.89 8.56
C GLY A 51 -8.49 17.58 9.25
N ASP A 52 -9.06 16.61 8.52
CA ASP A 52 -9.63 15.40 9.09
C ASP A 52 -8.77 14.17 8.79
N LYS A 53 -8.32 13.50 9.85
CA LYS A 53 -7.37 12.37 9.80
C LYS A 53 -7.91 11.10 9.15
N ARG A 54 -9.20 11.06 8.79
CA ARG A 54 -9.83 9.93 8.10
C ARG A 54 -9.65 10.01 6.58
N PHE A 55 -9.26 11.16 6.06
CA PHE A 55 -9.09 11.40 4.64
C PHE A 55 -7.62 11.43 4.26
N THR A 56 -7.34 10.93 3.06
CA THR A 56 -6.01 10.99 2.45
C THR A 56 -6.15 11.62 1.08
N ARG A 57 -5.17 12.44 0.70
CA ARG A 57 -5.15 13.08 -0.60
C ARG A 57 -4.40 12.18 -1.57
N ILE A 58 -5.14 11.54 -2.47
CA ILE A 58 -4.56 10.61 -3.45
C ILE A 58 -3.82 11.38 -4.55
N LYS A 59 -4.38 12.49 -5.01
CA LYS A 59 -3.73 13.39 -5.98
C LYS A 59 -4.39 14.76 -5.89
N ARG A 60 -3.91 15.73 -6.67
CA ARG A 60 -4.44 17.11 -6.65
C ARG A 60 -5.97 17.12 -6.77
N GLY A 61 -6.61 17.50 -5.66
CA GLY A 61 -8.07 17.62 -5.54
C GLY A 61 -8.86 16.30 -5.45
N VAL A 62 -8.21 15.14 -5.48
CA VAL A 62 -8.86 13.84 -5.32
C VAL A 62 -8.59 13.30 -3.93
N TRP A 63 -9.68 12.95 -3.25
CA TRP A 63 -9.67 12.50 -1.87
C TRP A 63 -10.13 11.06 -1.79
N GLY A 64 -9.44 10.29 -0.97
CA GLY A 64 -9.82 8.96 -0.54
C GLY A 64 -9.91 8.89 0.98
N LEU A 65 -10.22 7.70 1.49
CA LEU A 65 -10.17 7.42 2.91
C LEU A 65 -8.84 6.80 3.27
N VAL A 66 -8.27 7.18 4.42
CA VAL A 66 -7.04 6.57 4.95
C VAL A 66 -7.22 5.06 5.04
N LYS A 67 -8.39 4.58 5.49
CA LYS A 67 -8.71 3.15 5.52
C LYS A 67 -8.75 2.44 4.16
N TRP A 68 -8.44 3.10 3.05
CA TRP A 68 -8.23 2.45 1.74
C TRP A 68 -6.74 2.23 1.43
N GLN A 69 -5.85 2.85 2.21
CA GLN A 69 -4.40 2.68 2.11
C GLN A 69 -3.90 1.47 2.91
N TYR A 70 -4.78 0.59 3.42
CA TYR A 70 -4.36 -0.66 4.06
C TYR A 70 -3.52 -1.56 3.14
N LYS A 71 -3.56 -1.32 1.81
CA LYS A 71 -2.70 -1.97 0.83
C LYS A 71 -1.21 -1.69 1.07
N ASP A 72 -0.88 -0.62 1.78
CA ASP A 72 0.48 -0.28 2.19
C ASP A 72 0.95 -1.12 3.41
N ALA A 73 0.06 -1.97 3.96
CA ALA A 73 0.43 -2.94 4.98
C ALA A 73 1.24 -4.09 4.38
N ASN A 74 2.54 -4.05 4.62
CA ASN A 74 3.53 -4.96 4.02
C ASN A 74 4.28 -5.80 5.05
N ILE A 75 4.13 -5.52 6.35
CA ILE A 75 4.76 -6.29 7.43
C ILE A 75 3.88 -7.50 7.74
N LYS A 76 4.27 -8.65 7.20
CA LYS A 76 3.56 -9.92 7.39
C LYS A 76 3.86 -10.53 8.76
N TYR A 77 2.83 -10.94 9.50
CA TYR A 77 2.96 -11.69 10.76
C TYR A 77 2.05 -12.92 10.77
N SER A 78 2.53 -14.05 11.28
CA SER A 78 1.75 -15.28 11.43
C SER A 78 1.39 -15.50 12.89
N LEU A 79 0.09 -15.67 13.16
CA LEU A 79 -0.43 -15.76 14.52
C LEU A 79 -0.12 -17.12 15.15
N THR A 80 0.43 -17.08 16.36
CA THR A 80 0.62 -18.28 17.20
C THR A 80 -0.52 -18.45 18.18
N SER A 81 -0.64 -19.63 18.79
CA SER A 81 -1.64 -19.91 19.84
C SER A 81 -1.53 -18.95 21.03
N TYR A 82 -0.30 -18.59 21.43
CA TYR A 82 -0.05 -17.63 22.51
C TYR A 82 -0.55 -16.22 22.16
N CYS A 83 -0.30 -15.77 20.92
CA CYS A 83 -0.75 -14.45 20.44
C CYS A 83 -2.28 -14.32 20.51
N LEU A 84 -3.00 -15.34 20.05
CA LEU A 84 -4.46 -15.36 20.06
C LEU A 84 -5.03 -15.38 21.48
N LYS A 85 -4.43 -16.17 22.37
CA LYS A 85 -4.87 -16.29 23.77
C LYS A 85 -4.74 -14.98 24.54
N ASP A 86 -3.58 -14.33 24.40
CA ASP A 86 -3.21 -13.18 25.20
C ASP A 86 -3.51 -11.84 24.50
N GLY A 87 -3.92 -11.88 23.22
CA GLY A 87 -4.16 -10.68 22.42
C GLY A 87 -2.88 -9.92 22.10
N THR A 88 -1.79 -10.66 21.88
CA THR A 88 -0.45 -10.11 21.67
C THR A 88 0.03 -10.31 20.24
N MET A 89 1.09 -9.58 19.87
CA MET A 89 1.86 -9.81 18.65
C MET A 89 3.34 -9.61 18.96
N PHE A 90 4.16 -10.64 18.83
CA PHE A 90 5.59 -10.52 19.09
C PHE A 90 6.28 -9.68 18.00
N LEU A 91 7.04 -8.68 18.41
CA LEU A 91 7.84 -7.84 17.54
C LEU A 91 9.17 -8.53 17.28
N THR A 92 9.22 -9.26 16.18
CA THR A 92 10.46 -9.85 15.67
C THR A 92 11.49 -8.77 15.32
N SER A 93 12.75 -9.17 15.16
CA SER A 93 13.86 -8.25 14.83
C SER A 93 13.60 -7.39 13.59
N TYR A 94 12.93 -7.93 12.57
CA TYR A 94 12.60 -7.17 11.36
C TYR A 94 11.43 -6.21 11.55
N MET A 95 10.49 -6.49 12.47
CA MET A 95 9.33 -5.61 12.72
C MET A 95 9.67 -4.46 13.66
N ARG A 96 10.60 -4.71 14.58
CA ARG A 96 10.94 -3.79 15.66
C ARG A 96 11.29 -2.36 15.22
N PRO A 97 12.00 -2.13 14.09
CA PRO A 97 12.30 -0.77 13.61
C PRO A 97 11.06 0.07 13.27
N PHE A 98 9.91 -0.54 12.98
CA PHE A 98 8.69 0.17 12.59
C PHE A 98 7.89 0.72 13.76
N PHE A 99 8.26 0.37 15.00
CA PHE A 99 7.54 0.75 16.21
C PHE A 99 8.41 1.67 17.09
N PRO A 100 7.79 2.59 17.86
CA PRO A 100 8.51 3.49 18.74
C PRO A 100 9.37 2.75 19.77
N LYS A 101 10.51 3.37 20.13
CA LYS A 101 11.48 2.85 21.10
C LYS A 101 11.76 3.81 22.27
N GLU A 102 11.01 4.90 22.34
CA GLU A 102 11.27 6.04 23.22
C GLU A 102 11.12 5.69 24.71
N GLU A 103 10.13 4.85 25.03
CA GLU A 103 9.76 4.47 26.41
C GLU A 103 9.52 2.96 26.51
N ASN A 104 9.45 2.40 27.72
CA ASN A 104 9.23 0.96 27.88
C ASN A 104 7.87 0.50 27.34
N ALA A 105 6.85 1.35 27.41
CA ALA A 105 5.51 1.08 26.90
C ALA A 105 5.02 2.30 26.11
N VAL A 106 4.68 2.12 24.84
CA VAL A 106 4.24 3.22 23.98
C VAL A 106 2.86 2.92 23.39
N GLU A 107 1.90 3.81 23.61
CA GLU A 107 0.57 3.73 23.00
C GLU A 107 0.66 3.97 21.49
N ILE A 108 -0.02 3.12 20.73
CA ILE A 108 -0.17 3.20 19.28
C ILE A 108 -1.63 2.95 18.90
N THR A 109 -2.01 3.35 17.70
CA THR A 109 -3.36 3.11 17.17
C THR A 109 -3.28 2.35 15.87
N PHE A 110 -3.91 1.18 15.81
CA PHE A 110 -4.17 0.50 14.54
C PHE A 110 -5.51 0.95 13.95
N ILE A 111 -5.61 0.91 12.63
CA ILE A 111 -6.83 1.12 11.88
C ILE A 111 -7.08 -0.14 11.06
N ASP A 112 -8.25 -0.77 11.24
CA ASP A 112 -8.65 -1.91 10.41
C ASP A 112 -9.18 -1.48 9.03
N LYS A 113 -9.45 -2.46 8.16
CA LYS A 113 -10.01 -2.22 6.82
C LYS A 113 -11.35 -1.48 6.85
N GLU A 114 -12.15 -1.69 7.89
CA GLU A 114 -13.43 -1.01 8.09
C GLU A 114 -13.25 0.44 8.57
N GLY A 115 -12.05 0.79 9.06
CA GLY A 115 -11.70 2.10 9.60
C GLY A 115 -11.94 2.22 11.10
N ASN A 116 -12.10 1.10 11.80
CA ASN A 116 -12.18 1.08 13.25
C ASN A 116 -10.78 1.27 13.83
N GLU A 117 -10.69 2.08 14.88
CA GLU A 117 -9.47 2.27 15.63
C GLU A 117 -9.33 1.16 16.68
N ILE A 118 -8.11 0.64 16.83
CA ILE A 118 -7.74 -0.40 17.78
C ILE A 118 -6.58 0.18 18.58
N GLU A 119 -6.80 0.37 19.86
CA GLU A 119 -5.76 0.83 20.79
C GLU A 119 -4.84 -0.34 21.13
N ALA A 120 -3.53 -0.11 21.01
CA ALA A 120 -2.53 -1.11 21.33
C ALA A 120 -1.33 -0.45 22.00
N ILE A 121 -0.55 -1.25 22.72
CA ILE A 121 0.67 -0.77 23.38
C ILE A 121 1.85 -1.58 22.86
N VAL A 122 2.89 -0.87 22.45
CA VAL A 122 4.20 -1.43 22.15
C VAL A 122 4.94 -1.60 23.48
N ASN A 123 5.08 -2.83 23.94
CA ASN A 123 5.93 -3.17 25.08
C ASN A 123 7.34 -3.47 24.59
N ASN A 124 8.25 -2.55 24.87
CA ASN A 124 9.63 -2.57 24.41
C ASN A 124 10.53 -3.53 25.23
N ASP A 125 10.17 -3.79 26.49
CA ASP A 125 10.88 -4.74 27.35
C ASP A 125 10.60 -6.19 26.93
N LEU A 126 9.33 -6.48 26.61
CA LEU A 126 8.87 -7.80 26.20
C LEU A 126 8.92 -8.04 24.68
N ASN A 127 9.30 -7.01 23.91
CA ASN A 127 9.27 -7.00 22.45
C ASN A 127 7.95 -7.54 21.89
N CYS A 128 6.82 -7.03 22.37
CA CYS A 128 5.51 -7.41 21.90
C CYS A 128 4.54 -6.24 21.86
N LEU A 129 3.51 -6.36 21.04
CA LEU A 129 2.30 -5.56 21.14
C LEU A 129 1.30 -6.25 22.04
N VAL A 130 0.55 -5.47 22.78
CA VAL A 130 -0.60 -5.91 23.58
C VAL A 130 -1.85 -5.11 23.17
N GLY A 131 -3.04 -5.64 23.44
CA GLY A 131 -4.31 -4.95 23.17
C GLY A 131 -5.07 -5.43 21.93
N LEU A 132 -4.62 -6.51 21.28
CA LEU A 132 -5.21 -6.99 20.01
C LEU A 132 -6.32 -8.03 20.20
N LYS A 133 -6.62 -8.41 21.45
CA LYS A 133 -7.54 -9.52 21.78
C LYS A 133 -8.93 -9.35 21.16
N GLU A 134 -9.57 -8.21 21.42
CA GLU A 134 -10.92 -7.94 20.92
C GLU A 134 -10.98 -7.96 19.40
N TRP A 135 -9.93 -7.44 18.74
CA TRP A 135 -9.86 -7.45 17.29
C TRP A 135 -9.69 -8.88 16.74
N TYR A 136 -8.84 -9.71 17.34
CA TYR A 136 -8.69 -11.12 16.98
C TYR A 136 -10.01 -11.90 17.12
N GLU A 137 -10.74 -11.70 18.23
CA GLU A 137 -12.03 -12.34 18.48
C GLU A 137 -13.09 -11.88 17.48
N LYS A 138 -13.17 -10.57 17.20
CA LYS A 138 -14.09 -9.99 16.22
C LYS A 138 -13.84 -10.52 14.81
N LYS A 139 -12.58 -10.66 14.41
CA LYS A 139 -12.17 -11.20 13.11
C LYS A 139 -12.18 -12.74 13.06
N LYS A 140 -12.39 -13.40 14.20
CA LYS A 140 -12.41 -14.87 14.35
C LYS A 140 -11.12 -15.54 13.86
N LEU A 141 -9.97 -14.93 14.17
CA LEU A 141 -8.66 -15.41 13.72
C LEU A 141 -8.26 -16.72 14.40
N LYS A 142 -7.49 -17.52 13.69
CA LYS A 142 -7.01 -18.85 14.08
C LYS A 142 -5.49 -18.92 14.04
N VAL A 143 -4.95 -19.98 14.64
CA VAL A 143 -3.51 -20.26 14.61
C VAL A 143 -3.07 -20.39 13.15
N ASN A 144 -1.92 -19.80 12.84
CA ASN A 144 -1.32 -19.66 11.52
C ASN A 144 -2.02 -18.69 10.56
N ASP A 145 -3.12 -18.04 10.98
CA ASP A 145 -3.66 -16.94 10.18
C ASP A 145 -2.61 -15.83 10.07
N ILE A 146 -2.60 -15.19 8.90
CA ILE A 146 -1.65 -14.15 8.57
C ILE A 146 -2.34 -12.79 8.71
N ILE A 147 -1.65 -11.87 9.37
CA ILE A 147 -2.02 -10.46 9.46
C ILE A 147 -0.91 -9.60 8.87
N PHE A 148 -1.29 -8.42 8.38
CA PHE A 148 -0.38 -7.44 7.84
C PHE A 148 -0.46 -6.15 8.64
N VAL A 149 0.71 -5.58 8.93
CA VAL A 149 0.85 -4.25 9.52
C VAL A 149 1.41 -3.28 8.49
N GLY A 150 0.83 -2.08 8.46
CA GLY A 150 1.31 -0.96 7.64
C GLY A 150 1.53 0.28 8.48
N LEU A 151 2.51 1.11 8.13
CA LEU A 151 2.69 2.40 8.76
C LEU A 151 1.77 3.43 8.07
N ILE A 152 1.01 4.20 8.86
CA ILE A 152 0.19 5.31 8.35
C ILE A 152 0.91 6.64 8.59
N ASP A 153 1.31 6.85 9.85
CA ASP A 153 1.87 8.10 10.33
C ASP A 153 2.72 7.78 11.56
N TYR A 154 4.05 7.89 11.44
CA TYR A 154 4.99 7.52 12.49
C TYR A 154 4.91 8.48 13.68
N ASP A 155 4.86 9.79 13.42
CA ASP A 155 4.81 10.82 14.45
C ASP A 155 3.54 10.69 15.30
N ARG A 156 2.43 10.31 14.66
CA ARG A 156 1.16 10.04 15.35
C ARG A 156 0.98 8.60 15.80
N LYS A 157 1.98 7.74 15.58
CA LYS A 157 1.98 6.33 16.02
C LYS A 157 0.76 5.56 15.49
N ARG A 158 0.38 5.81 14.22
CA ARG A 158 -0.77 5.20 13.57
C ARG A 158 -0.34 4.17 12.54
N TYR A 159 -1.05 3.05 12.54
CA TYR A 159 -0.72 1.87 11.74
C TYR A 159 -1.99 1.25 11.15
N PHE A 160 -1.86 0.48 10.07
CA PHE A 160 -2.90 -0.44 9.60
C PHE A 160 -2.73 -1.80 10.25
N LEU A 161 -3.85 -2.48 10.48
CA LEU A 161 -3.89 -3.88 10.85
C LEU A 161 -4.98 -4.58 10.05
N VAL A 162 -4.59 -5.47 9.15
CA VAL A 162 -5.53 -6.18 8.26
C VAL A 162 -5.20 -7.67 8.18
N THR A 163 -6.19 -8.49 7.88
CA THR A 163 -5.97 -9.92 7.65
C THR A 163 -5.45 -10.18 6.24
N GLU A 164 -4.85 -11.35 6.01
CA GLU A 164 -4.41 -11.74 4.69
C GLU A 164 -5.56 -11.78 3.66
N ASP A 165 -6.73 -12.28 4.05
CA ASP A 165 -7.90 -12.28 3.16
C ASP A 165 -8.38 -10.86 2.84
N GLU A 166 -8.28 -9.95 3.80
CA GLU A 166 -8.62 -8.54 3.60
C GLU A 166 -7.66 -7.83 2.65
N ALA A 167 -6.37 -8.22 2.68
CA ALA A 167 -5.34 -7.79 1.76
C ALA A 167 -5.51 -8.42 0.36
N LYS A 168 -6.01 -9.68 0.27
CA LYS A 168 -6.26 -10.40 -0.99
C LYS A 168 -7.49 -9.92 -1.78
N ILE A 169 -8.46 -9.25 -1.14
CA ILE A 169 -9.75 -8.90 -1.76
C ILE A 169 -9.66 -7.92 -2.96
N GLU A 170 -8.49 -7.39 -3.32
CA GLU A 170 -8.25 -6.83 -4.66
C GLU A 170 -6.94 -7.40 -5.23
N PRO A 171 -6.92 -7.86 -6.49
CA PRO A 171 -5.87 -8.74 -6.99
C PRO A 171 -4.48 -8.07 -6.97
N GLN A 172 -3.45 -8.86 -6.67
CA GLN A 172 -2.02 -8.52 -6.85
C GLN A 172 -1.67 -8.01 -8.26
N ASP A 173 -2.60 -8.16 -9.21
CA ASP A 173 -2.54 -7.58 -10.55
C ASP A 173 -2.45 -6.04 -10.55
N ASP A 174 -2.85 -5.32 -9.50
CA ASP A 174 -2.98 -3.86 -9.58
C ASP A 174 -1.62 -3.11 -9.58
N LEU A 175 -0.59 -3.59 -8.88
CA LEU A 175 0.73 -2.93 -8.85
C LEU A 175 1.56 -3.26 -10.09
N SER A 176 1.54 -4.52 -10.54
CA SER A 176 2.16 -4.88 -11.81
C SER A 176 1.46 -4.17 -12.97
N GLU A 177 0.12 -4.11 -12.96
CA GLU A 177 -0.64 -3.35 -13.95
C GLU A 177 -0.38 -1.83 -13.85
N LYS A 178 -0.11 -1.30 -12.65
CA LYS A 178 0.31 0.09 -12.47
C LYS A 178 1.69 0.35 -13.08
N ILE A 179 2.67 -0.52 -12.84
CA ILE A 179 4.01 -0.44 -13.46
C ILE A 179 3.89 -0.56 -14.99
N PHE A 180 3.09 -1.50 -15.47
CA PHE A 180 2.80 -1.69 -16.89
C PHE A 180 2.21 -0.43 -17.53
N LYS A 181 1.22 0.20 -16.90
CA LYS A 181 0.63 1.47 -17.36
C LYS A 181 1.61 2.64 -17.30
N ILE A 182 2.50 2.69 -16.30
CA ILE A 182 3.55 3.71 -16.18
C ILE A 182 4.51 3.58 -17.37
N LEU A 183 5.00 2.38 -17.64
CA LEU A 183 5.90 2.11 -18.77
C LEU A 183 5.20 2.35 -20.11
N GLN A 184 3.96 1.88 -20.31
CA GLN A 184 3.18 2.18 -21.52
C GLN A 184 3.03 3.68 -21.75
N LYS A 185 2.77 4.46 -20.69
CA LYS A 185 2.60 5.91 -20.78
C LYS A 185 3.92 6.64 -21.06
N ALA A 186 5.03 6.16 -20.50
CA ALA A 186 6.36 6.71 -20.77
C ALA A 186 6.78 6.44 -22.22
N GLY A 187 6.47 5.24 -22.74
CA GLY A 187 6.81 4.85 -24.11
C GLY A 187 8.30 4.58 -24.36
N HIS A 188 9.11 4.62 -23.30
CA HIS A 188 10.53 4.26 -23.31
C HIS A 188 10.90 3.60 -21.97
N SER A 189 12.06 2.95 -21.92
CA SER A 189 12.58 2.37 -20.68
C SER A 189 12.78 3.44 -19.62
N LEU A 190 12.45 3.09 -18.38
CA LEU A 190 12.64 3.93 -17.21
C LEU A 190 13.67 3.28 -16.30
N THR A 191 14.45 4.09 -15.60
CA THR A 191 15.29 3.61 -14.52
C THR A 191 14.42 3.04 -13.40
N TYR A 192 14.99 2.11 -12.64
CA TYR A 192 14.35 1.59 -11.45
C TYR A 192 13.90 2.69 -10.47
N LYS A 193 14.71 3.75 -10.32
CA LYS A 193 14.39 4.92 -9.49
C LYS A 193 13.15 5.65 -10.01
N GLU A 194 13.07 5.95 -11.30
CA GLU A 194 11.92 6.63 -11.90
C GLU A 194 10.63 5.80 -11.77
N ILE A 195 10.74 4.47 -11.86
CA ILE A 195 9.60 3.57 -11.63
C ILE A 195 9.18 3.64 -10.17
N CYS A 196 10.12 3.57 -9.21
CA CYS A 196 9.81 3.69 -7.79
C CYS A 196 9.13 5.03 -7.47
N GLU A 197 9.69 6.14 -7.96
CA GLU A 197 9.12 7.48 -7.76
C GLU A 197 7.74 7.63 -8.42
N SER A 198 7.54 7.04 -9.60
CA SER A 198 6.25 7.07 -10.31
C SER A 198 5.19 6.18 -9.67
N VAL A 199 5.60 5.05 -9.09
CA VAL A 199 4.71 4.11 -8.40
C VAL A 199 4.31 4.65 -7.03
N LEU A 200 5.25 5.25 -6.31
CA LEU A 200 5.09 5.75 -4.94
C LEU A 200 4.60 7.20 -4.89
N GLU A 201 4.72 7.95 -6.00
CA GLU A 201 4.39 9.38 -6.10
C GLU A 201 5.16 10.26 -5.08
N VAL A 202 6.36 9.82 -4.67
CA VAL A 202 7.26 10.47 -3.70
C VAL A 202 8.71 10.33 -4.20
N GLU A 203 9.56 11.34 -3.94
CA GLU A 203 11.01 11.25 -4.18
C GLU A 203 11.66 10.17 -3.30
N VAL A 204 12.40 9.26 -3.91
CA VAL A 204 13.03 8.14 -3.20
C VAL A 204 14.52 8.45 -3.05
N ASN A 205 14.93 8.80 -1.82
CA ASN A 205 16.33 9.12 -1.52
C ASN A 205 17.14 7.94 -0.94
N GLU A 206 16.49 6.87 -0.47
CA GLU A 206 17.16 5.66 0.06
C GLU A 206 16.37 4.37 -0.26
N GLU A 207 17.07 3.23 -0.36
CA GLU A 207 16.47 1.90 -0.54
C GLU A 207 15.49 1.59 0.61
N ASN A 208 14.19 1.53 0.30
CA ASN A 208 13.14 1.21 1.26
C ASN A 208 12.51 -0.16 0.94
N LEU A 209 11.71 -0.72 1.85
CA LEU A 209 11.06 -2.03 1.64
C LEU A 209 10.18 -2.09 0.38
N PHE A 210 9.64 -0.95 -0.06
CA PHE A 210 8.86 -0.86 -1.30
C PHE A 210 9.74 -1.01 -2.54
N SER A 211 10.98 -0.53 -2.50
CA SER A 211 11.94 -0.74 -3.58
C SER A 211 12.15 -2.24 -3.80
N LYS A 212 12.48 -3.00 -2.75
CA LYS A 212 12.68 -4.47 -2.87
C LYS A 212 11.44 -5.21 -3.40
N TYR A 213 10.24 -4.71 -3.11
CA TYR A 213 9.01 -5.29 -3.63
C TYR A 213 8.80 -4.99 -5.12
N ILE A 214 9.07 -3.76 -5.56
CA ILE A 214 9.03 -3.35 -6.98
C ILE A 214 10.08 -4.13 -7.78
N ASP A 215 11.29 -4.28 -7.26
CA ASP A 215 12.36 -5.08 -7.88
C ASP A 215 11.93 -6.54 -8.08
N ASN A 216 11.29 -7.15 -7.08
CA ASN A 216 10.79 -8.51 -7.18
C ASN A 216 9.67 -8.65 -8.22
N ILE A 217 8.78 -7.66 -8.35
CA ILE A 217 7.74 -7.66 -9.40
C ILE A 217 8.38 -7.54 -10.79
N LEU A 218 9.29 -6.58 -10.96
CA LEU A 218 10.01 -6.35 -12.20
C LEU A 218 10.77 -7.61 -12.65
N ARG A 219 11.39 -8.34 -11.72
CA ARG A 219 12.13 -9.58 -12.01
C ARG A 219 11.24 -10.81 -12.24
N ARG A 220 10.02 -10.85 -11.70
CA ARG A 220 9.13 -12.03 -11.79
C ARG A 220 8.07 -11.94 -12.89
N ASP A 221 7.58 -10.73 -13.20
CA ASP A 221 6.57 -10.54 -14.23
C ASP A 221 7.23 -10.48 -15.61
N LEU A 222 6.92 -11.46 -16.45
CA LEU A 222 7.49 -11.64 -17.78
C LEU A 222 7.20 -10.49 -18.76
N ARG A 223 6.27 -9.59 -18.41
CA ARG A 223 5.98 -8.39 -19.20
C ARG A 223 7.10 -7.35 -19.09
N PHE A 224 7.94 -7.40 -18.07
CA PHE A 224 9.04 -6.47 -17.86
C PHE A 224 10.37 -7.08 -18.27
N ILE A 225 11.27 -6.24 -18.77
CA ILE A 225 12.64 -6.64 -19.07
C ILE A 225 13.64 -5.60 -18.61
N GLU A 226 14.74 -6.09 -18.06
CA GLU A 226 15.90 -5.29 -17.67
C GLU A 226 16.85 -5.17 -18.87
N ASN A 227 17.11 -3.94 -19.30
CA ASN A 227 18.05 -3.58 -20.35
C ASN A 227 19.46 -3.32 -19.75
N LYS A 228 20.46 -3.05 -20.60
CA LYS A 228 21.90 -3.03 -20.24
C LYS A 228 22.37 -1.95 -19.23
N GLU A 229 21.48 -1.24 -18.56
CA GLU A 229 21.82 -0.10 -17.67
C GLU A 229 20.88 0.01 -16.46
N GLU A 230 20.41 -1.13 -15.90
CA GLU A 230 19.41 -1.16 -14.79
C GLU A 230 18.09 -0.43 -15.14
N MET A 231 17.83 -0.31 -16.43
CA MET A 231 16.65 0.30 -17.00
C MET A 231 15.63 -0.78 -17.33
N TRP A 232 14.37 -0.53 -16.99
CA TRP A 232 13.28 -1.47 -17.15
C TRP A 232 12.35 -1.02 -18.28
N GLY A 233 12.00 -1.94 -19.16
CA GLY A 233 11.07 -1.73 -20.27
C GLY A 233 10.05 -2.85 -20.38
N LEU A 234 9.15 -2.74 -21.37
CA LEU A 234 8.20 -3.80 -21.68
C LEU A 234 8.82 -4.83 -22.63
N PHE A 235 8.56 -6.11 -22.39
CA PHE A 235 8.96 -7.20 -23.28
C PHE A 235 8.46 -7.00 -24.73
N ASP A 236 7.29 -6.40 -24.89
CA ASP A 236 6.70 -6.11 -26.20
C ASP A 236 7.50 -5.06 -27.00
N TRP A 237 8.36 -4.27 -26.35
CA TRP A 237 9.23 -3.29 -27.01
C TRP A 237 10.47 -3.92 -27.65
N MET A 238 10.78 -5.18 -27.33
CA MET A 238 11.90 -5.90 -27.95
C MET A 238 11.59 -6.23 -29.41
N SER A 239 12.62 -6.17 -30.26
CA SER A 239 12.53 -6.73 -31.60
C SER A 239 12.38 -8.25 -31.55
N GLU A 240 11.78 -8.85 -32.59
CA GLU A 240 11.64 -10.31 -32.67
C GLU A 240 12.99 -11.04 -32.60
N ILE A 241 14.05 -10.42 -33.10
CA ILE A 241 15.42 -10.96 -33.00
C ILE A 241 15.87 -11.04 -31.54
N GLU A 242 15.64 -9.99 -30.76
CA GLU A 242 16.02 -9.95 -29.34
C GLU A 242 15.15 -10.89 -28.49
N LYS A 243 13.84 -10.99 -28.80
CA LYS A 243 12.95 -11.97 -28.14
C LYS A 243 13.41 -13.40 -28.38
N LEU A 244 13.82 -13.72 -29.61
CA LEU A 244 14.36 -15.04 -29.97
C LEU A 244 15.68 -15.31 -29.23
N GLN A 245 16.59 -14.33 -29.18
CA GLN A 245 17.85 -14.44 -28.43
C GLN A 245 17.63 -14.68 -26.93
N LEU A 246 16.64 -14.01 -26.32
CA LEU A 246 16.30 -14.18 -24.91
C LEU A 246 15.73 -15.59 -24.63
N ARG A 247 14.82 -16.07 -25.48
CA ARG A 247 14.26 -17.43 -25.39
C ARG A 247 15.35 -18.51 -25.55
N LEU A 248 16.29 -18.31 -26.48
CA LEU A 248 17.46 -19.18 -26.67
C LEU A 248 18.40 -19.18 -25.45
N LYS A 249 18.55 -18.03 -24.78
CA LYS A 249 19.40 -17.93 -23.59
C LYS A 249 18.79 -18.67 -22.38
N ASN A 250 17.47 -18.65 -22.28
CA ASN A 250 16.68 -19.25 -21.19
C ASN A 250 16.31 -20.73 -21.46
N SER A 251 16.46 -21.25 -22.67
CA SER A 251 16.34 -22.69 -22.92
C SER A 251 17.56 -23.41 -22.36
N GLU A 252 17.34 -24.40 -21.50
CA GLU A 252 18.39 -25.18 -20.82
C GLU A 252 19.27 -26.00 -21.78
N ASP A 253 18.88 -26.12 -23.06
CA ASP A 253 19.34 -27.21 -23.93
C ASP A 253 20.18 -26.80 -25.15
N ASN A 254 20.93 -25.69 -25.11
CA ASN A 254 21.77 -25.35 -26.28
C ASN A 254 23.06 -24.58 -25.98
N GLU A 255 23.95 -25.23 -25.22
CA GLU A 255 25.37 -24.86 -25.03
C GLU A 255 26.09 -24.58 -26.37
N SER A 256 25.79 -25.34 -27.41
CA SER A 256 26.43 -25.26 -28.73
C SER A 256 26.11 -23.95 -29.47
N LEU A 257 24.87 -23.47 -29.36
CA LEU A 257 24.40 -22.22 -29.98
C LEU A 257 24.91 -20.98 -29.22
N LYS A 258 25.04 -21.07 -27.89
CA LYS A 258 25.62 -20.01 -27.04
C LYS A 258 27.09 -19.72 -27.41
N LYS A 259 27.86 -20.73 -27.80
CA LYS A 259 29.27 -20.58 -28.24
C LYS A 259 29.43 -19.97 -29.63
N LEU A 260 28.45 -20.13 -30.52
CA LEU A 260 28.49 -19.58 -31.88
C LEU A 260 28.16 -18.07 -31.91
N LEU A 261 27.28 -17.60 -31.02
CA LEU A 261 26.90 -16.19 -30.91
C LEU A 261 27.98 -15.29 -30.28
N GLN A 262 28.97 -15.85 -29.58
CA GLN A 262 30.11 -15.09 -29.05
C GLN A 262 31.18 -14.76 -30.10
N LYS A 263 31.05 -15.28 -31.32
CA LYS A 263 32.05 -15.13 -32.40
C LYS A 263 31.63 -14.17 -33.53
N VAL A 264 30.51 -13.48 -33.37
CA VAL A 264 30.01 -12.43 -34.29
C VAL A 264 29.99 -11.12 -33.51
#